data_AF-A0AB33AH71-F1
#
_entry.id   AF-A0AB33AH71-F1
#
_cell.length_a   1.000
_cell.length_b   1.000
_cell.length_c   1.000
_cell.angle_alpha   90.00
_cell.angle_beta   90.00
_cell.angle_gamma   90.00
#
_symmetry.space_group_name_H-M   'P 1'
#
loop_
_entity.id
_entity.type
_entity.pdbx_description
1 polymer ?
#
loop_
_entity_poly.entity_id
_entity_poly.type
_entity_poly.pdbx_seq_one_letter_code
_entity_poly.pdbx_strand_id
1 'polypeptide(L)'
;MYAEPGGPGSIYEEPSAQNPQSMYPERPYYTPPDPPEDVQLVPGVPRSRVPKFEGTQYEQTRGLFEYVQAEFNKHIEKTLADSHLYSQEGLSRQLGLFGETAAAKAVEDAIEQMKAVQAQAQQDLDRVRGKLSPRGDAAAESRASRFWHRSERLLDASKEKHHVAMELVQKATDEELGTLLEELPVYLKSVGAATSWLDEVVAKRAPQYGAAKQRLHRASQAVVQVNSSAALLRNAMRERRVMRTPIRFNRSIDPDK
;
A
#
# COMPACT_ATOMS: atom_id res chain seq x y z
N MET A 1 -18.66 37.84 -48.42
CA MET A 1 -19.48 37.24 -47.36
C MET A 1 -19.49 35.74 -47.60
N TYR A 2 -18.76 34.97 -46.79
CA TYR A 2 -18.81 33.51 -46.87
C TYR A 2 -20.02 33.06 -46.06
N ALA A 3 -20.90 32.26 -46.66
CA ALA A 3 -22.09 31.74 -45.99
C ALA A 3 -21.66 30.87 -44.79
N GLU A 4 -22.18 31.18 -43.62
CA GLU A 4 -21.92 30.38 -42.43
C GLU A 4 -22.56 28.98 -42.58
N PRO A 5 -21.84 27.89 -42.24
CA PRO A 5 -22.40 26.54 -42.20
C PRO A 5 -23.60 26.47 -41.25
N GLY A 6 -24.76 26.02 -41.74
CA GLY A 6 -26.06 26.01 -41.02
C GLY A 6 -27.03 27.14 -41.43
N GLY A 7 -26.58 28.12 -42.20
CA GLY A 7 -27.47 29.14 -42.76
C GLY A 7 -28.34 28.62 -43.91
N PRO A 8 -29.54 29.19 -44.14
CA PRO A 8 -30.37 28.86 -45.31
C PRO A 8 -29.63 29.28 -46.59
N GLY A 9 -28.94 28.34 -47.21
CA GLY A 9 -28.04 28.55 -48.35
C GLY A 9 -26.64 27.96 -48.20
N SER A 10 -26.32 27.32 -47.07
CA SER A 10 -25.06 26.59 -46.93
C SER A 10 -25.09 25.27 -47.70
N ILE A 11 -24.05 25.04 -48.52
CA ILE A 11 -23.80 23.76 -49.19
C ILE A 11 -23.15 22.73 -48.25
N TYR A 12 -22.82 23.11 -47.02
CA TYR A 12 -22.17 22.25 -46.04
C TYR A 12 -23.24 21.72 -45.08
N GLU A 13 -23.41 20.39 -45.04
CA GLU A 13 -24.31 19.72 -44.10
C GLU A 13 -23.97 20.08 -42.65
N GLU A 14 -25.00 20.37 -41.85
CA GLU A 14 -24.82 20.46 -40.41
C GLU A 14 -24.38 19.10 -39.86
N PRO A 15 -23.43 19.06 -38.90
CA PRO A 15 -23.02 17.82 -38.27
C PRO A 15 -24.26 17.13 -37.68
N SER A 16 -24.64 16.00 -38.28
CA SER A 16 -25.83 15.23 -37.94
C SER A 16 -25.42 13.98 -37.16
N ALA A 17 -26.40 13.26 -36.61
CA ALA A 17 -26.15 11.97 -35.94
C ALA A 17 -25.46 10.93 -36.85
N GLN A 18 -25.43 11.15 -38.17
CA GLN A 18 -24.83 10.24 -39.16
C GLN A 18 -23.41 10.65 -39.59
N ASN A 19 -23.00 11.90 -39.41
CA ASN A 19 -21.63 12.39 -39.67
C ASN A 19 -21.26 13.48 -38.64
N PRO A 20 -20.76 13.09 -37.46
CA PRO A 20 -20.59 14.01 -36.33
C PRO A 20 -19.32 14.86 -36.40
N GLN A 21 -18.40 14.61 -37.35
CA GLN A 21 -17.08 15.21 -37.34
C GLN A 21 -17.08 16.56 -38.04
N SER A 22 -16.93 17.64 -37.27
CA SER A 22 -16.66 18.97 -37.82
C SER A 22 -15.33 18.94 -38.58
N MET A 23 -15.23 19.69 -39.69
CA MET A 23 -13.97 19.95 -40.39
C MET A 23 -13.21 21.16 -39.85
N TYR A 24 -13.82 21.93 -38.93
CA TYR A 24 -13.24 23.14 -38.36
C TYR A 24 -12.68 22.89 -36.95
N PRO A 25 -11.39 23.21 -36.69
CA PRO A 25 -10.72 22.93 -35.41
C PRO A 25 -11.41 23.52 -34.18
N GLU A 26 -12.10 24.65 -34.34
CA GLU A 26 -12.71 25.37 -33.22
C GLU A 26 -14.14 24.91 -32.89
N ARG A 27 -14.72 24.01 -33.68
CA ARG A 27 -16.10 23.55 -33.47
C ARG A 27 -16.16 22.30 -32.57
N PRO A 28 -17.23 22.13 -31.78
CA PRO A 28 -17.49 20.89 -31.06
C PRO A 28 -17.43 19.68 -32.00
N TYR A 29 -16.91 18.55 -31.52
CA TYR A 29 -16.80 17.29 -32.28
C TYR A 29 -15.78 17.29 -33.45
N TYR A 30 -14.92 18.31 -33.56
CA TYR A 30 -13.74 18.23 -34.42
C TYR A 30 -12.77 17.18 -33.88
N THR A 31 -12.40 16.24 -34.74
CA THR A 31 -11.31 15.30 -34.48
C THR A 31 -10.22 15.57 -35.51
N PRO A 32 -8.98 15.89 -35.11
CA PRO A 32 -7.88 16.06 -36.05
C PRO A 32 -7.72 14.79 -36.89
N PRO A 33 -7.48 14.90 -38.21
CA PRO A 33 -7.17 13.74 -39.03
C PRO A 33 -5.84 13.12 -38.56
N ASP A 34 -5.76 11.79 -38.62
CA ASP A 34 -4.51 11.09 -38.33
C ASP A 34 -3.41 11.52 -39.32
N PRO A 35 -2.13 11.52 -38.90
CA PRO A 35 -1.02 11.82 -39.79
C PRO A 35 -0.95 10.80 -40.94
N PRO A 36 -0.38 11.14 -42.11
CA PRO A 36 -0.22 10.20 -43.22
C PRO A 36 0.54 8.92 -42.83
N GLU A 37 0.14 7.77 -43.38
CA GLU A 37 0.69 6.45 -42.99
C GLU A 37 2.22 6.34 -43.12
N ASP A 38 2.81 7.08 -44.06
CA ASP A 38 4.26 7.10 -44.33
C ASP A 38 5.09 7.82 -43.27
N VAL A 39 4.45 8.68 -42.46
CA VAL A 39 5.09 9.41 -41.34
C VAL A 39 4.60 8.95 -39.97
N GLN A 40 3.65 8.00 -39.92
CA GLN A 40 3.12 7.46 -38.67
C GLN A 40 4.17 6.64 -37.92
N LEU A 41 4.34 6.95 -36.62
CA LEU A 41 5.10 6.11 -35.72
C LEU A 41 4.29 4.90 -35.27
N VAL A 42 4.86 3.71 -35.46
CA VAL A 42 4.30 2.46 -34.93
C VAL A 42 4.63 2.36 -33.44
N PRO A 43 3.65 2.02 -32.57
CA PRO A 43 3.91 1.80 -31.16
C PRO A 43 5.04 0.80 -30.92
N GLY A 44 6.05 1.21 -30.15
CA GLY A 44 7.25 0.46 -29.85
C GLY A 44 7.35 0.10 -28.37
N VAL A 45 7.88 -1.09 -28.07
CA VAL A 45 8.01 -1.60 -26.70
C VAL A 45 8.97 -0.71 -25.90
N PRO A 46 8.49 0.02 -24.87
CA PRO A 46 9.37 0.80 -24.01
C PRO A 46 10.30 -0.14 -23.24
N ARG A 47 11.59 0.17 -23.22
CA ARG A 47 12.60 -0.59 -22.47
C ARG A 47 12.92 0.15 -21.18
N SER A 48 12.40 -0.34 -20.06
CA SER A 48 12.82 0.08 -18.72
C SER A 48 13.38 -1.13 -17.96
N ARG A 49 14.61 -1.02 -17.46
CA ARG A 49 15.29 -2.05 -16.67
C ARG A 49 15.22 -1.66 -15.20
N VAL A 50 14.95 -2.62 -14.33
CA VAL A 50 14.92 -2.38 -12.88
C VAL A 50 16.35 -2.29 -12.35
N PRO A 51 16.78 -1.15 -11.78
CA PRO A 51 18.08 -1.06 -11.13
C PRO A 51 18.06 -1.82 -9.80
N LYS A 52 19.24 -2.15 -9.27
CA LYS A 52 19.38 -2.70 -7.93
C LYS A 52 19.38 -1.54 -6.93
N PHE A 53 18.63 -1.69 -5.84
CA PHE A 53 18.58 -0.74 -4.74
C PHE A 53 19.28 -1.32 -3.52
N GLU A 54 19.96 -0.48 -2.76
CA GLU A 54 20.60 -0.84 -1.48
C GLU A 54 19.66 -0.54 -0.31
N GLY A 55 19.91 -1.15 0.86
CA GLY A 55 19.19 -0.90 2.10
C GLY A 55 18.21 -2.00 2.51
N THR A 56 17.30 -1.67 3.42
CA THR A 56 16.24 -2.60 3.89
C THR A 56 15.26 -2.92 2.75
N GLN A 57 14.46 -3.98 2.89
CA GLN A 57 13.42 -4.32 1.90
C GLN A 57 12.45 -3.14 1.66
N TYR A 58 12.16 -2.38 2.71
CA TYR A 58 11.33 -1.19 2.63
C TYR A 58 12.01 -0.04 1.86
N GLU A 59 13.31 0.19 2.08
CA GLU A 59 14.08 1.18 1.32
C GLU A 59 14.24 0.81 -0.15
N GLN A 60 14.46 -0.47 -0.44
CA GLN A 60 14.52 -1.00 -1.80
C GLN A 60 13.17 -0.81 -2.51
N THR A 61 12.07 -1.14 -1.84
CA THR A 61 10.71 -0.90 -2.34
C THR A 61 10.49 0.58 -2.63
N ARG A 62 10.83 1.46 -1.70
CA ARG A 62 10.73 2.91 -1.91
C ARG A 62 11.51 3.37 -3.14
N GLY A 63 12.78 2.95 -3.26
CA GLY A 63 13.63 3.30 -4.40
C GLY A 63 13.03 2.83 -5.73
N LEU A 64 12.46 1.62 -5.75
CA LEU A 64 11.74 1.09 -6.91
C LEU A 64 10.55 1.97 -7.29
N PHE A 65 9.70 2.34 -6.33
CA PHE A 65 8.53 3.19 -6.62
C PHE A 65 8.92 4.57 -7.15
N GLU A 66 9.95 5.20 -6.56
CA GLU A 66 10.50 6.47 -7.04
C GLU A 66 11.03 6.34 -8.49
N TYR A 67 11.75 5.25 -8.78
CA TYR A 67 12.25 4.96 -10.13
C TYR A 67 11.14 4.72 -11.15
N VAL A 68 10.15 3.86 -10.81
CA VAL A 68 9.04 3.54 -11.71
C VAL A 68 8.21 4.79 -11.99
N GLN A 69 7.96 5.63 -10.99
CA GLN A 69 7.27 6.91 -11.19
C GLN A 69 8.04 7.81 -12.15
N ALA A 70 9.36 7.95 -11.97
CA ALA A 70 10.19 8.80 -12.82
C ALA A 70 10.21 8.30 -14.28
N GLU A 71 10.41 7.00 -14.50
CA GLU A 71 10.41 6.42 -15.84
C GLU A 71 9.02 6.44 -16.48
N PHE A 72 7.95 6.27 -15.70
CA PHE A 72 6.59 6.42 -16.20
C PHE A 72 6.31 7.86 -16.66
N ASN A 73 6.62 8.85 -15.84
CA ASN A 73 6.44 10.26 -16.20
C ASN A 73 7.23 10.62 -17.46
N LYS A 74 8.49 10.18 -17.53
CA LYS A 74 9.35 10.35 -18.71
C LYS A 74 8.78 9.68 -19.97
N HIS A 75 8.19 8.49 -19.84
CA HIS A 75 7.51 7.80 -20.95
C HIS A 75 6.32 8.59 -21.46
N ILE A 76 5.46 9.08 -20.56
CA ILE A 76 4.30 9.90 -20.92
C ILE A 76 4.75 11.20 -21.60
N GLU A 77 5.69 11.94 -21.02
CA GLU A 77 6.18 13.21 -21.56
C GLU A 77 6.78 13.06 -22.96
N LYS A 78 7.62 12.04 -23.18
CA LYS A 78 8.19 11.76 -24.50
C LYS A 78 7.10 11.38 -25.51
N THR A 79 6.19 10.49 -25.12
CA THR A 79 5.11 10.05 -26.00
C THR A 79 4.18 11.20 -26.38
N LEU A 80 3.93 12.14 -25.46
CA LEU A 80 3.12 13.34 -25.73
C LEU A 80 3.85 14.36 -26.60
N ALA A 81 5.17 14.52 -26.47
CA ALA A 81 5.96 15.37 -27.36
C ALA A 81 5.85 14.92 -28.83
N ASP A 82 5.84 13.60 -29.04
CA ASP A 82 5.71 12.97 -30.36
C ASP A 82 4.24 12.70 -30.76
N SER A 83 3.26 13.22 -30.01
CA SER A 83 1.84 12.89 -30.20
C SER A 83 1.30 13.16 -31.61
N HIS A 84 1.85 14.16 -32.30
CA HIS A 84 1.51 14.54 -33.67
C HIS A 84 1.95 13.51 -34.73
N LEU A 85 2.82 12.56 -34.36
CA LEU A 85 3.31 11.49 -35.24
C LEU A 85 2.54 10.17 -35.05
N TYR A 86 1.64 10.09 -34.07
CA TYR A 86 0.83 8.90 -33.83
C TYR A 86 -0.60 9.11 -34.33
N SER A 87 -1.24 8.04 -34.80
CA SER A 87 -2.70 8.00 -34.84
C SER A 87 -3.27 8.02 -33.42
N GLN A 88 -4.54 8.40 -33.25
CA GLN A 88 -5.16 8.40 -31.92
C GLN A 88 -5.09 7.04 -31.22
N GLU A 89 -5.32 5.95 -31.97
CA GLU A 89 -5.21 4.59 -31.46
C GLU A 89 -3.76 4.22 -31.16
N GLY A 90 -2.83 4.60 -32.03
CA GLY A 90 -1.40 4.39 -31.84
C GLY A 90 -0.89 5.06 -30.57
N LEU A 91 -1.29 6.31 -30.32
CA LEU A 91 -0.93 7.07 -29.11
C LEU A 91 -1.49 6.40 -27.85
N SER A 92 -2.78 6.05 -27.89
CA SER A 92 -3.48 5.33 -26.82
C SER A 92 -2.76 4.02 -26.45
N ARG A 93 -2.34 3.25 -27.46
CA ARG A 93 -1.58 2.01 -27.29
C ARG A 93 -0.18 2.28 -26.74
N GLN A 94 0.54 3.24 -27.30
CA GLN A 94 1.90 3.59 -26.88
C GLN A 94 1.95 4.01 -25.40
N LEU A 95 0.98 4.80 -24.95
CA LEU A 95 0.87 5.19 -23.53
C LEU A 95 0.58 3.97 -22.63
N GLY A 96 -0.20 2.98 -23.10
CA GLY A 96 -0.51 1.76 -22.37
C GLY A 96 0.66 0.77 -22.23
N LEU A 97 1.60 0.77 -23.18
CA LEU A 97 2.72 -0.19 -23.20
C LEU A 97 3.66 -0.08 -21.99
N PHE A 98 3.64 1.02 -21.23
CA PHE A 98 4.45 1.12 -20.02
C PHE A 98 4.08 0.05 -18.97
N GLY A 99 2.80 -0.31 -18.88
CA GLY A 99 2.32 -1.34 -17.94
C GLY A 99 2.91 -2.73 -18.21
N GLU A 100 3.43 -2.97 -19.41
CA GLU A 100 4.04 -4.25 -19.79
C GLU A 100 5.54 -4.33 -19.45
N THR A 101 6.15 -3.20 -19.07
CA THR A 101 7.58 -3.11 -18.77
C THR A 101 7.96 -3.92 -17.52
N ALA A 102 9.23 -4.31 -17.45
CA ALA A 102 9.78 -4.96 -16.26
C ALA A 102 9.66 -4.07 -15.01
N ALA A 103 9.81 -2.75 -15.17
CA ALA A 103 9.66 -1.78 -14.10
C ALA A 103 8.24 -1.75 -13.53
N ALA A 104 7.21 -1.72 -14.37
CA ALA A 104 5.83 -1.77 -13.93
C ALA A 104 5.50 -3.09 -13.21
N LYS A 105 5.98 -4.22 -13.73
CA LYS A 105 5.76 -5.56 -13.13
C LYS A 105 6.47 -5.72 -11.79
N ALA A 106 7.66 -5.15 -11.62
CA ALA A 106 8.41 -5.23 -10.38
C ALA A 106 7.69 -4.59 -9.17
N VAL A 107 6.71 -3.70 -9.41
CA VAL A 107 5.87 -3.14 -8.34
C VAL A 107 5.05 -4.22 -7.64
N GLU A 108 4.53 -5.21 -8.39
CA GLU A 108 3.79 -6.34 -7.82
C GLU A 108 4.72 -7.24 -6.99
N ASP A 109 5.92 -7.51 -7.49
CA ASP A 109 6.93 -8.28 -6.75
C ASP A 109 7.29 -7.59 -5.43
N ALA A 110 7.42 -6.25 -5.43
CA ALA A 110 7.69 -5.48 -4.22
C ALA A 110 6.54 -5.51 -3.20
N ILE A 111 5.28 -5.55 -3.67
CA ILE A 111 4.12 -5.76 -2.79
C ILE A 111 4.22 -7.12 -2.09
N GLU A 112 4.49 -8.18 -2.85
CA GLU A 112 4.59 -9.54 -2.30
C GLU A 112 5.79 -9.68 -1.35
N GLN A 113 6.92 -9.07 -1.66
CA GLN A 113 8.07 -9.00 -0.75
C GLN A 113 7.70 -8.31 0.57
N MET A 114 6.97 -7.20 0.53
CA MET A 114 6.55 -6.50 1.75
C MET A 114 5.51 -7.29 2.56
N LYS A 115 4.61 -8.04 1.91
CA LYS A 115 3.74 -9.00 2.61
C LYS A 115 4.53 -10.13 3.26
N ALA A 116 5.58 -10.63 2.60
CA ALA A 116 6.47 -11.63 3.19
C ALA A 116 7.20 -11.08 4.42
N VAL A 117 7.63 -9.81 4.41
CA VAL A 117 8.21 -9.15 5.59
C VAL A 117 7.20 -9.07 6.74
N GLN A 118 5.94 -8.72 6.46
CA GLN A 118 4.88 -8.73 7.47
C GLN A 118 4.64 -10.12 8.04
N ALA A 119 4.56 -11.15 7.18
CA ALA A 119 4.39 -12.53 7.59
C ALA A 119 5.57 -13.01 8.46
N GLN A 120 6.80 -12.65 8.11
CA GLN A 120 7.98 -12.96 8.91
C GLN A 120 7.93 -12.28 10.27
N ALA A 121 7.54 -11.00 10.33
CA ALA A 121 7.38 -10.28 11.59
C ALA A 121 6.30 -10.89 12.48
N GLN A 122 5.21 -11.39 11.90
CA GLN A 122 4.17 -12.13 12.63
C GLN A 122 4.72 -13.44 13.19
N GLN A 123 5.44 -14.22 12.39
CA GLN A 123 6.08 -15.46 12.86
C GLN A 123 7.10 -15.21 13.97
N ASP A 124 7.86 -14.12 13.89
CA ASP A 124 8.82 -13.74 14.94
C ASP A 124 8.10 -13.36 16.23
N LEU A 125 6.98 -12.62 16.16
CA LEU A 125 6.12 -12.33 17.32
C LEU A 125 5.55 -13.61 17.92
N ASP A 126 5.01 -14.52 17.11
CA ASP A 126 4.44 -15.78 17.57
C ASP A 126 5.51 -16.68 18.19
N ARG A 127 6.72 -16.69 17.65
CA ARG A 127 7.87 -17.39 18.24
C ARG A 127 8.22 -16.84 19.61
N VAL A 128 8.29 -15.51 19.76
CA VAL A 128 8.59 -14.88 21.06
C VAL A 128 7.45 -15.13 22.06
N ARG A 129 6.20 -15.01 21.62
CA ARG A 129 5.03 -15.34 22.44
C ARG A 129 5.02 -16.80 22.87
N GLY A 130 5.38 -17.73 22.00
CA GLY A 130 5.50 -19.15 22.31
C GLY A 130 6.56 -19.46 23.36
N LYS A 131 7.61 -18.64 23.49
CA LYS A 131 8.59 -18.77 24.59
C LYS A 131 8.03 -18.33 25.94
N LEU A 132 7.02 -17.46 25.95
CA LEU A 132 6.35 -16.99 27.16
C LEU A 132 5.24 -17.94 27.61
N SER A 133 4.83 -18.93 26.81
CA SER A 133 3.76 -19.85 27.17
C SER A 133 4.15 -21.28 26.79
N PRO A 134 4.41 -22.17 27.77
CA PRO A 134 4.64 -23.59 27.50
C PRO A 134 3.32 -24.27 27.10
N ARG A 135 2.93 -24.09 25.84
CA ARG A 135 1.75 -24.76 25.27
C ARG A 135 2.00 -26.27 25.19
N GLY A 136 1.01 -27.07 25.57
CA GLY A 136 1.01 -28.53 25.37
C GLY A 136 1.41 -29.39 26.57
N ASP A 137 1.69 -28.80 27.73
CA ASP A 137 1.76 -29.54 29.00
C ASP A 137 0.46 -29.31 29.80
N ALA A 138 -0.34 -30.36 29.98
CA ALA A 138 -1.60 -30.30 30.74
C ALA A 138 -1.40 -29.77 32.17
N ALA A 139 -0.23 -30.03 32.78
CA ALA A 139 0.08 -29.48 34.09
C ALA A 139 0.35 -27.97 34.02
N ALA A 140 1.05 -27.49 33.00
CA ALA A 140 1.27 -26.08 32.76
C ALA A 140 -0.04 -25.33 32.44
N GLU A 141 -0.90 -25.91 31.61
CA GLU A 141 -2.24 -25.36 31.32
C GLU A 141 -3.08 -25.25 32.60
N SER A 142 -3.08 -26.27 33.46
CA SER A 142 -3.77 -26.22 34.75
C SER A 142 -3.22 -25.11 35.66
N ARG A 143 -1.89 -24.90 35.69
CA ARG A 143 -1.27 -23.80 36.44
C ARG A 143 -1.69 -22.44 35.89
N ALA A 144 -1.67 -22.27 34.56
CA ALA A 144 -2.08 -21.05 33.87
C ALA A 144 -3.54 -20.70 34.17
N SER A 145 -4.48 -21.65 34.04
CA SER A 145 -5.89 -21.40 34.36
C SER A 145 -6.10 -21.02 35.82
N ARG A 146 -5.42 -21.70 36.76
CA ARG A 146 -5.50 -21.35 38.20
C ARG A 146 -4.94 -19.97 38.47
N PHE A 147 -3.83 -19.59 37.83
CA PHE A 147 -3.27 -18.25 37.93
C PHE A 147 -4.25 -17.21 37.41
N TRP A 148 -4.81 -17.41 36.21
CA TRP A 148 -5.79 -16.51 35.62
C TRP A 148 -7.00 -16.30 36.54
N HIS A 149 -7.63 -17.36 37.03
CA HIS A 149 -8.79 -17.23 37.93
C HIS A 149 -8.47 -16.49 39.24
N ARG A 150 -7.23 -16.59 39.76
CA ARG A 150 -6.82 -15.80 40.93
C ARG A 150 -6.67 -14.31 40.57
N SER A 151 -6.03 -14.02 39.43
CA SER A 151 -5.86 -12.66 38.93
C SER A 151 -7.19 -11.99 38.59
N GLU A 152 -8.11 -12.73 37.97
CA GLU A 152 -9.47 -12.30 37.65
C GLU A 152 -10.23 -11.89 38.92
N ARG A 153 -10.27 -12.75 39.94
CA ARG A 153 -10.91 -12.41 41.24
C ARG A 153 -10.27 -11.20 41.91
N LEU A 154 -8.95 -11.05 41.81
CA LEU A 154 -8.24 -9.90 42.36
C LEU A 154 -8.63 -8.60 41.62
N LEU A 155 -8.75 -8.66 40.30
CA LEU A 155 -9.21 -7.55 39.47
C LEU A 155 -10.68 -7.20 39.75
N ASP A 156 -11.55 -8.20 39.87
CA ASP A 156 -12.96 -8.00 40.18
C ASP A 156 -13.17 -7.35 41.55
N ALA A 157 -12.43 -7.82 42.56
CA ALA A 157 -12.48 -7.27 43.91
C ALA A 157 -11.89 -5.85 44.02
N SER A 158 -11.02 -5.46 43.08
CA SER A 158 -10.36 -4.16 43.11
C SER A 158 -11.24 -3.05 42.51
N LYS A 159 -11.24 -1.90 43.19
CA LYS A 159 -11.78 -0.64 42.66
C LYS A 159 -10.82 -0.01 41.64
N GLU A 160 -9.52 -0.23 41.80
CA GLU A 160 -8.45 0.31 40.95
C GLU A 160 -7.92 -0.77 40.01
N LYS A 161 -8.78 -1.28 39.11
CA LYS A 161 -8.46 -2.38 38.19
C LYS A 161 -7.20 -2.12 37.37
N HIS A 162 -7.01 -0.88 36.93
CA HIS A 162 -5.85 -0.47 36.15
C HIS A 162 -4.53 -0.68 36.91
N HIS A 163 -4.44 -0.20 38.15
CA HIS A 163 -3.23 -0.32 38.96
C HIS A 163 -2.89 -1.78 39.25
N VAL A 164 -3.90 -2.57 39.65
CA VAL A 164 -3.73 -4.00 39.91
C VAL A 164 -3.29 -4.75 38.65
N ALA A 165 -3.87 -4.45 37.48
CA ALA A 165 -3.47 -5.07 36.22
C ALA A 165 -2.01 -4.73 35.85
N MET A 166 -1.56 -3.49 36.07
CA MET A 166 -0.16 -3.11 35.86
C MET A 166 0.78 -3.89 36.79
N GLU A 167 0.44 -4.00 38.08
CA GLU A 167 1.25 -4.76 39.03
C GLU A 167 1.35 -6.23 38.64
N LEU A 168 0.24 -6.85 38.20
CA LEU A 168 0.21 -8.22 37.73
C LEU A 168 1.18 -8.44 36.57
N VAL A 169 1.18 -7.56 35.57
CA VAL A 169 2.10 -7.65 34.42
C VAL A 169 3.56 -7.46 34.85
N GLN A 170 3.83 -6.53 35.77
CA GLN A 170 5.18 -6.25 36.23
C GLN A 170 5.78 -7.39 37.06
N LYS A 171 4.97 -8.04 37.91
CA LYS A 171 5.39 -9.09 38.85
C LYS A 171 5.31 -10.50 38.25
N ALA A 172 4.62 -10.69 37.13
CA ALA A 172 4.45 -12.00 36.50
C ALA A 172 5.78 -12.66 36.12
N THR A 173 5.85 -13.97 36.31
CA THR A 173 6.83 -14.84 35.66
C THR A 173 6.58 -14.89 34.14
N ASP A 174 7.51 -15.45 33.36
CA ASP A 174 7.36 -15.48 31.91
C ASP A 174 6.12 -16.30 31.48
N GLU A 175 5.85 -17.44 32.14
CA GLU A 175 4.65 -18.28 31.93
C GLU A 175 3.34 -17.54 32.27
N GLU A 176 3.33 -16.85 33.41
CA GLU A 176 2.18 -16.05 33.85
C GLU A 176 1.95 -14.86 32.91
N LEU A 177 3.02 -14.22 32.45
CA LEU A 177 2.95 -13.13 31.47
C LEU A 177 2.35 -13.65 30.16
N GLY A 178 2.74 -14.83 29.70
CA GLY A 178 2.11 -15.50 28.57
C GLY A 178 0.60 -15.58 28.73
N THR A 179 0.12 -16.03 29.89
CA THR A 179 -1.31 -16.12 30.23
C THR A 179 -1.97 -14.73 30.26
N LEU A 180 -1.34 -13.73 30.89
CA LEU A 180 -1.86 -12.36 30.93
C LEU A 180 -1.99 -11.75 29.54
N LEU A 181 -1.07 -12.03 28.62
CA LEU A 181 -1.14 -11.51 27.25
C LEU A 181 -2.34 -12.04 26.46
N GLU A 182 -2.83 -13.25 26.79
CA GLU A 182 -3.99 -13.84 26.12
C GLU A 182 -5.30 -13.30 26.71
N GLU A 183 -5.39 -13.25 28.04
CA GLU A 183 -6.67 -13.05 28.74
C GLU A 183 -6.91 -11.59 29.20
N LEU A 184 -5.87 -10.90 29.67
CA LEU A 184 -5.99 -9.58 30.30
C LEU A 184 -6.59 -8.50 29.36
N PRO A 185 -6.20 -8.38 28.07
CA PRO A 185 -6.79 -7.40 27.17
C PRO A 185 -8.30 -7.59 26.98
N VAL A 186 -8.74 -8.85 26.90
CA VAL A 186 -10.16 -9.20 26.69
C VAL A 186 -10.97 -8.85 27.93
N TYR A 187 -10.47 -9.24 29.10
CA TYR A 187 -11.08 -8.91 30.39
C TYR A 187 -11.19 -7.39 30.62
N LEU A 188 -10.09 -6.65 30.41
CA LEU A 188 -10.11 -5.18 30.62
C LEU A 188 -11.13 -4.51 29.70
N LYS A 189 -11.24 -4.97 28.44
CA LYS A 189 -12.24 -4.46 27.50
C LYS A 189 -13.67 -4.78 27.95
N SER A 190 -13.94 -5.97 28.49
CA SER A 190 -15.29 -6.34 28.93
C SER A 190 -15.77 -5.54 30.13
N VAL A 191 -14.85 -5.08 30.99
CA VAL A 191 -15.18 -4.21 32.14
C VAL A 191 -15.06 -2.72 31.82
N GLY A 192 -14.88 -2.35 30.54
CA GLY A 192 -14.80 -0.95 30.09
C GLY A 192 -13.50 -0.22 30.48
N ALA A 193 -12.45 -0.95 30.85
CA ALA A 193 -11.16 -0.37 31.19
C ALA A 193 -10.30 -0.13 29.92
N ALA A 194 -9.50 0.94 29.95
CA ALA A 194 -8.56 1.25 28.89
C ALA A 194 -7.39 0.23 28.84
N THR A 195 -6.94 -0.11 27.64
CA THR A 195 -5.83 -1.07 27.40
C THR A 195 -4.61 -0.44 26.71
N SER A 196 -4.66 0.86 26.40
CA SER A 196 -3.59 1.57 25.65
C SER A 196 -2.22 1.55 26.33
N TRP A 197 -2.20 1.44 27.66
CA TRP A 197 -0.98 1.37 28.47
C TRP A 197 -0.33 -0.03 28.47
N LEU A 198 -1.08 -1.08 28.14
CA LEU A 198 -0.66 -2.46 28.36
C LEU A 198 0.59 -2.81 27.56
N ASP A 199 0.63 -2.37 26.30
CA ASP A 199 1.74 -2.63 25.40
C ASP A 199 3.06 -2.04 25.90
N GLU A 200 3.02 -0.83 26.48
CA GLU A 200 4.20 -0.19 27.06
C GLU A 200 4.71 -0.96 28.28
N VAL A 201 3.81 -1.36 29.18
CA VAL A 201 4.17 -2.10 30.40
C VAL A 201 4.71 -3.48 30.07
N VAL A 202 4.06 -4.18 29.13
CA VAL A 202 4.54 -5.47 28.63
C VAL A 202 5.90 -5.32 27.96
N ALA A 203 6.13 -4.29 27.14
CA ALA A 203 7.42 -4.06 26.50
C ALA A 203 8.54 -3.81 27.51
N LYS A 204 8.25 -3.18 28.65
CA LYS A 204 9.22 -3.03 29.75
C LYS A 204 9.55 -4.36 30.42
N ARG A 205 8.56 -5.24 30.63
CA ARG A 205 8.74 -6.55 31.29
C ARG A 205 9.34 -7.62 30.36
N ALA A 206 8.98 -7.61 29.08
CA ALA A 206 9.44 -8.52 28.04
C ALA A 206 9.90 -7.74 26.80
N PRO A 207 11.12 -7.17 26.83
CA PRO A 207 11.63 -6.31 25.76
C PRO A 207 11.63 -6.97 24.38
N GLN A 208 11.93 -8.28 24.31
CA GLN A 208 11.92 -9.03 23.06
C GLN A 208 10.51 -9.11 22.44
N TYR A 209 9.47 -9.28 23.27
CA TYR A 209 8.09 -9.28 22.81
C TYR A 209 7.67 -7.89 22.35
N GLY A 210 8.02 -6.85 23.12
CA GLY A 210 7.78 -5.45 22.75
C GLY A 210 8.40 -5.10 21.39
N ALA A 211 9.67 -5.45 21.18
CA ALA A 211 10.37 -5.23 19.92
C ALA A 211 9.72 -5.99 18.75
N ALA A 212 9.37 -7.27 18.94
CA ALA A 212 8.71 -8.07 17.91
C ALA A 212 7.32 -7.50 17.53
N LYS A 213 6.55 -7.06 18.53
CA LYS A 213 5.24 -6.43 18.32
C LYS A 213 5.37 -5.09 17.57
N GLN A 214 6.34 -4.26 17.94
CA GLN A 214 6.62 -3.01 17.25
C GLN A 214 7.04 -3.25 15.79
N ARG A 215 7.91 -4.23 15.54
CA ARG A 215 8.31 -4.62 14.18
C ARG A 215 7.12 -5.08 13.34
N LEU A 216 6.24 -5.92 13.88
CA LEU A 216 5.01 -6.33 13.19
C LEU A 216 4.10 -5.12 12.89
N HIS A 217 3.96 -4.19 13.84
CA HIS A 217 3.16 -2.99 13.64
C HIS A 217 3.71 -2.13 12.49
N ARG A 218 5.02 -1.88 12.48
CA ARG A 218 5.71 -1.16 11.39
C ARG A 218 5.56 -1.90 10.05
N ALA A 219 5.78 -3.21 10.01
CA ALA A 219 5.61 -4.01 8.81
C ALA A 219 4.17 -3.93 8.25
N SER A 220 3.17 -3.95 9.13
CA SER A 220 1.76 -3.81 8.73
C SER A 220 1.46 -2.43 8.16
N GLN A 221 1.99 -1.36 8.77
CA GLN A 221 1.88 -0.01 8.24
C GLN A 221 2.59 0.12 6.88
N ALA A 222 3.77 -0.48 6.74
CA ALA A 222 4.55 -0.48 5.51
C ALA A 222 3.78 -1.14 4.36
N VAL A 223 3.15 -2.30 4.59
CA VAL A 223 2.28 -2.97 3.60
C VAL A 223 1.11 -2.06 3.18
N VAL A 224 0.46 -1.37 4.12
CA VAL A 224 -0.62 -0.42 3.79
C VAL A 224 -0.11 0.72 2.92
N GLN A 225 1.05 1.30 3.24
CA GLN A 225 1.65 2.39 2.46
C GLN A 225 2.07 1.93 1.05
N VAL A 226 2.64 0.74 0.92
CA VAL A 226 3.05 0.17 -0.37
C VAL A 226 1.83 -0.11 -1.24
N ASN A 227 0.76 -0.69 -0.68
CA ASN A 227 -0.48 -0.95 -1.40
C ASN A 227 -1.17 0.34 -1.86
N SER A 228 -1.24 1.37 -1.02
CA SER A 228 -1.84 2.65 -1.40
C SER A 228 -1.03 3.35 -2.49
N SER A 229 0.31 3.30 -2.39
CA SER A 229 1.23 3.83 -3.40
C SER A 229 1.07 3.10 -4.74
N ALA A 230 0.94 1.77 -4.71
CA ALA A 230 0.71 0.96 -5.90
C ALA A 230 -0.64 1.29 -6.54
N ALA A 231 -1.70 1.48 -5.74
CA ALA A 231 -3.00 1.89 -6.26
C ALA A 231 -2.94 3.24 -6.98
N LEU A 232 -2.22 4.23 -6.42
CA LEU A 232 -2.02 5.53 -7.08
C LEU A 232 -1.30 5.37 -8.42
N LEU A 233 -0.22 4.58 -8.44
CA LEU A 233 0.56 4.33 -9.65
C LEU A 233 -0.26 3.58 -10.72
N ARG A 234 -1.00 2.53 -10.34
CA ARG A 234 -1.90 1.80 -11.25
C ARG A 234 -2.99 2.71 -11.82
N ASN A 235 -3.58 3.57 -10.99
CA ASN A 235 -4.57 4.54 -11.46
C ASN A 235 -3.97 5.53 -12.45
N ALA A 236 -2.77 6.05 -12.19
CA ALA A 236 -2.09 6.95 -13.12
C ALA A 236 -1.73 6.28 -14.44
N MET A 237 -1.26 5.02 -14.41
CA MET A 237 -1.02 4.21 -15.61
C MET A 237 -2.29 3.97 -16.41
N ARG A 238 -3.40 3.62 -15.73
CA ARG A 238 -4.71 3.41 -16.36
C ARG A 238 -5.26 4.68 -16.99
N GLU A 239 -5.14 5.82 -16.30
CA GLU A 239 -5.57 7.13 -16.78
C GLU A 239 -4.60 7.74 -17.79
N ARG A 240 -3.40 7.17 -17.96
CA ARG A 240 -2.33 7.63 -18.86
C ARG A 240 -1.91 9.07 -18.56
N ARG A 241 -1.83 9.40 -17.27
CA ARG A 241 -1.54 10.75 -16.78
C ARG A 241 -0.24 10.78 -16.00
N VAL A 242 0.52 11.87 -16.19
CA VAL A 242 1.73 12.15 -15.42
C VAL A 242 1.39 12.24 -13.93
N MET A 243 2.14 11.53 -13.11
CA MET A 243 2.05 11.63 -11.65
C MET A 243 2.85 12.84 -11.17
N ARG A 244 2.15 13.96 -10.94
CA ARG A 244 2.77 15.20 -10.43
C ARG A 244 3.15 15.12 -8.96
N THR A 245 2.37 14.39 -8.17
CA THR A 245 2.66 14.21 -6.74
C THR A 245 3.64 13.06 -6.57
N PRO A 246 4.84 13.29 -6.00
CA PRO A 246 5.79 12.22 -5.74
C PRO A 246 5.23 11.25 -4.71
N ILE A 247 5.41 9.95 -4.95
CA ILE A 247 5.09 8.92 -3.96
C ILE A 247 6.02 9.10 -2.77
N ARG A 248 5.44 9.29 -1.57
CA ARG A 248 6.20 9.51 -0.35
C ARG A 248 6.10 8.27 0.54
N PHE A 249 7.24 7.77 0.96
CA PHE A 249 7.37 6.70 1.94
C PHE A 249 7.79 7.28 3.29
N ASN A 250 7.10 6.90 4.36
CA ASN A 250 7.48 7.34 5.70
C ASN A 250 8.61 6.43 6.22
N ARG A 251 9.75 7.00 6.62
CA ARG A 251 10.88 6.21 7.14
C ARG A 251 10.59 5.63 8.54
N SER A 252 9.68 6.23 9.31
CA SER A 252 9.39 5.78 10.67
C SER A 252 8.63 4.45 10.74
N ILE A 253 8.14 3.95 9.60
CA ILE A 253 7.42 2.67 9.51
C ILE A 253 8.27 1.56 8.89
N ASP A 254 9.57 1.79 8.68
CA ASP A 254 10.48 0.73 8.25
C ASP A 254 10.53 -0.36 9.35
N PRO A 255 10.17 -1.61 9.04
CA PRO A 255 10.15 -2.68 10.04
C PRO A 255 11.54 -3.05 10.57
N ASP A 256 12.61 -2.75 9.83
CA ASP A 256 13.96 -3.19 10.16
C ASP A 256 14.85 -2.05 10.70
N LYS A 257 14.28 -0.89 11.01
CA LYS A 257 14.92 0.26 11.69
C LYS A 257 14.16 0.63 12.94
#